data_AF-A0A6P6A835-F1
#
_entry.id   AF-A0A6P6A835-F1
#
_cell.length_a   1.000
_cell.length_b   1.000
_cell.length_c   1.000
_cell.angle_alpha   90.00
_cell.angle_beta   90.00
_cell.angle_gamma   90.00
#
_symmetry.space_group_name_H-M   'P 1'
#
loop_
_entity.id
_entity.type
_entity.pdbx_description
1 polymer ?
#
loop_
_entity_poly.entity_id
_entity_poly.type
_entity_poly.pdbx_seq_one_letter_code
_entity_poly.pdbx_strand_id
1 'polypeptide(L)'
;MEIESVRCECCGLKEDCTQDYINDVKAKFDGKWLCGLCSEAVRDEVSRSKKQFGVEEAVKAHMSFCGKFKSNPAVRVADGMRQMLRRRSGDFSNTLNSPSSSKKFTRSATTKLY
;
A
#
# COMPACT_ATOMS: atom_id res chain seq x y z
N MET A 1 31.39 15.33 -11.47
CA MET A 1 30.40 14.76 -10.54
C MET A 1 30.07 13.39 -11.07
N GLU A 2 30.39 12.34 -10.31
CA GLU A 2 30.12 10.95 -10.71
C GLU A 2 28.63 10.63 -10.48
N ILE A 3 28.00 10.00 -11.47
CA ILE A 3 26.59 9.63 -11.46
C ILE A 3 26.50 8.10 -11.46
N GLU A 4 25.76 7.56 -10.51
CA GLU A 4 25.49 6.13 -10.37
C GLU A 4 24.00 5.84 -10.55
N SER A 5 23.68 4.74 -11.24
CA SER A 5 22.31 4.25 -11.34
C SER A 5 21.97 3.37 -10.12
N VAL A 6 21.17 3.91 -9.21
CA VAL A 6 20.83 3.27 -7.93
C VAL A 6 19.37 2.87 -7.86
N ARG A 7 19.08 1.74 -7.21
CA ARG A 7 17.71 1.20 -7.08
C ARG A 7 17.15 1.53 -5.69
N CYS A 8 16.02 2.21 -5.64
CA CYS A 8 15.26 2.46 -4.41
C CYS A 8 14.93 1.16 -3.67
N GLU A 9 15.30 1.09 -2.39
CA GLU A 9 15.08 -0.09 -1.56
C GLU A 9 13.60 -0.33 -1.23
N CYS A 10 12.78 0.73 -1.30
CA CYS A 10 11.34 0.64 -1.07
C CYS A 10 10.60 0.09 -2.30
N CYS A 11 10.59 0.82 -3.42
CA CYS A 11 9.74 0.53 -4.58
C CYS A 11 10.48 -0.12 -5.75
N GLY A 12 11.81 -0.17 -5.72
CA GLY A 12 12.62 -0.77 -6.78
C GLY A 12 12.82 0.11 -8.03
N LEU A 13 12.33 1.36 -8.00
CA LEU A 13 12.60 2.37 -9.04
C LEU A 13 14.10 2.65 -9.12
N LYS A 14 14.62 2.78 -10.33
CA LYS A 14 16.02 3.19 -10.57
C LYS A 14 16.08 4.68 -10.86
N GLU A 15 17.05 5.35 -10.26
CA GLU A 15 17.34 6.77 -10.49
C GLU A 15 18.85 6.93 -10.69
N ASP A 16 19.23 7.84 -11.59
CA ASP A 16 20.62 8.20 -11.81
C ASP A 16 20.94 9.39 -10.90
N CYS A 17 21.77 9.15 -9.90
CA CYS A 17 22.02 10.08 -8.81
C CYS A 17 23.51 10.25 -8.55
N THR A 18 23.86 11.38 -7.96
CA THR A 18 25.24 11.68 -7.62
C THR A 18 25.59 11.03 -6.29
N GLN A 19 26.85 10.64 -6.10
CA GLN A 19 27.25 9.95 -4.87
C GLN A 19 26.92 10.75 -3.60
N ASP A 20 27.12 12.07 -3.67
CA ASP A 20 26.81 12.99 -2.57
C ASP A 20 25.31 12.96 -2.22
N TYR A 21 24.43 13.02 -3.22
CA TYR A 21 23.00 12.94 -3.00
C TYR A 21 22.57 11.57 -2.44
N ILE A 22 23.20 10.49 -2.90
CA ILE A 22 22.96 9.13 -2.38
C ILE A 22 23.29 9.05 -0.89
N ASN A 23 24.46 9.57 -0.51
CA ASN A 23 24.92 9.57 0.88
C ASN A 23 24.02 10.44 1.77
N ASP A 24 23.62 11.62 1.29
CA ASP A 24 22.71 12.52 1.99
C ASP A 24 21.34 11.90 2.26
N VAL A 25 20.78 11.19 1.28
CA VAL A 25 19.50 10.48 1.44
C VAL A 25 19.66 9.34 2.45
N LYS A 26 20.71 8.52 2.33
CA LYS A 26 20.97 7.44 3.30
C LYS A 26 21.14 7.97 4.73
N ALA A 27 21.82 9.09 4.92
CA ALA A 27 21.97 9.72 6.23
C ALA A 27 20.63 10.18 6.83
N LYS A 28 19.66 10.57 5.99
CA LYS A 28 18.34 11.03 6.42
C LYS A 28 17.35 9.90 6.69
N PHE A 29 17.49 8.75 6.03
CA PHE A 29 16.48 7.69 6.02
C PHE A 29 17.03 6.34 6.51
N ASP A 30 17.64 6.32 7.70
CA ASP A 30 18.07 5.09 8.37
C ASP A 30 19.03 4.23 7.54
N GLY A 31 19.97 4.89 6.85
CA GLY A 31 20.95 4.24 5.99
C GLY A 31 20.42 3.72 4.65
N LYS A 32 19.12 3.89 4.37
CA LYS A 32 18.47 3.37 3.16
C LYS A 32 18.42 4.39 2.05
N TRP A 33 18.68 3.93 0.84
CA TRP A 33 18.44 4.72 -0.35
C TRP A 33 16.95 4.66 -0.74
N LEU A 34 16.32 5.84 -0.78
CA LEU A 34 14.95 6.04 -1.21
C LEU A 34 14.92 6.96 -2.43
N CYS A 35 14.10 6.61 -3.42
CA CYS A 35 13.85 7.51 -4.54
C CYS A 35 13.20 8.82 -4.08
N GLY A 36 13.21 9.85 -4.94
CA GLY A 36 12.63 11.16 -4.61
C GLY A 36 11.19 11.07 -4.07
N LEU A 37 10.35 10.24 -4.69
CA LEU A 37 8.94 10.06 -4.28
C LEU A 37 8.78 9.35 -2.93
N CYS A 38 9.55 8.28 -2.68
CA CYS A 38 9.52 7.59 -1.39
C CYS A 38 10.08 8.48 -0.27
N SER A 39 11.11 9.29 -0.57
CA SER A 39 11.68 10.25 0.37
C SER A 39 10.68 11.34 0.78
N GLU A 40 9.86 11.83 -0.16
CA GLU A 40 8.77 12.77 0.17
C GLU A 40 7.67 12.08 0.99
N ALA A 41 7.26 10.87 0.63
CA ALA A 41 6.24 10.13 1.36
C ALA A 41 6.63 9.87 2.82
N VAL A 42 7.86 9.44 3.08
CA VAL A 42 8.37 9.24 4.44
C VAL A 42 8.41 10.56 5.23
N ARG A 43 8.84 11.68 4.61
CA ARG A 43 8.83 12.99 5.28
C ARG A 43 7.43 13.46 5.65
N ASP A 44 6.46 13.26 4.76
CA ASP A 44 5.05 13.54 5.02
C ASP A 44 4.53 12.70 6.19
N GLU A 45 4.84 11.41 6.25
CA GLU A 45 4.49 10.52 7.38
C GLU A 45 5.09 11.00 8.72
N VAL A 46 6.36 11.41 8.74
CA VAL A 46 7.02 11.97 9.93
C VAL A 46 6.34 13.26 10.37
N SER A 47 6.05 14.17 9.44
CA SER A 47 5.45 15.48 9.74
C SER A 47 4.00 15.41 10.24
N ARG A 48 3.22 14.42 9.78
CA ARG A 48 1.80 14.25 10.15
C ARG A 48 1.60 13.60 11.52
N SER A 49 2.65 13.00 12.07
CA SER A 49 2.54 12.21 13.29
C SER A 49 2.45 13.12 14.52
N LYS A 50 1.28 13.12 15.19
CA LYS A 50 1.03 13.89 16.44
C LYS A 50 1.91 13.43 17.62
N LYS A 51 2.40 12.20 17.56
CA LYS A 51 3.49 11.69 18.41
C LYS A 51 4.76 11.76 17.57
N GLN A 52 5.89 12.15 18.16
CA GLN A 52 7.21 12.09 17.49
C GLN A 52 7.50 10.62 17.12
N PHE A 53 7.09 10.21 15.93
CA PHE A 53 7.56 8.99 15.29
C PHE A 53 8.96 9.28 14.76
N GLY A 54 9.91 8.43 15.10
CA GLY A 54 11.26 8.52 14.56
C GLY A 54 11.24 8.27 13.04
N VAL A 55 12.21 8.84 12.33
CA VAL A 55 12.35 8.62 10.88
C VAL A 55 12.49 7.14 10.53
N GLU A 56 13.20 6.37 11.36
CA GLU A 56 13.31 4.90 11.24
C GLU A 56 11.93 4.23 11.16
N GLU A 57 11.02 4.60 12.05
CA GLU A 57 9.69 3.97 12.13
C GLU A 57 8.83 4.34 10.92
N ALA A 58 8.90 5.59 10.46
CA ALA A 58 8.26 6.03 9.22
C ALA A 58 8.81 5.29 8.00
N VAL A 59 10.13 5.15 7.87
CA VAL A 59 10.76 4.36 6.80
C VAL A 59 10.25 2.92 6.83
N LYS A 60 10.18 2.29 7.99
CA LYS A 60 9.68 0.92 8.16
C LYS A 60 8.20 0.79 7.77
N ALA A 61 7.36 1.73 8.21
CA ALA A 61 5.94 1.77 7.88
C ALA A 61 5.73 1.91 6.36
N HIS A 62 6.42 2.86 5.73
CA HIS A 62 6.35 3.11 4.30
C HIS A 62 6.79 1.89 3.46
N MET A 63 7.92 1.26 3.81
CA MET A 63 8.40 0.06 3.10
C MET A 63 7.45 -1.12 3.25
N SER A 64 6.85 -1.31 4.43
CA SER A 64 5.82 -2.33 4.67
C SER A 64 4.57 -2.08 3.82
N PHE A 65 4.15 -0.82 3.69
CA PHE A 65 3.04 -0.44 2.83
C PHE A 65 3.33 -0.72 1.36
N CYS A 66 4.45 -0.20 0.82
CA CYS A 66 4.83 -0.43 -0.58
C CYS A 66 5.02 -1.91 -0.90
N GLY A 67 5.55 -2.71 0.03
CA GLY A 67 5.70 -4.16 -0.13
C GLY A 67 4.40 -4.89 -0.46
N LYS A 68 3.25 -4.43 0.04
CA LYS A 68 1.93 -5.02 -0.22
C LYS A 68 1.47 -4.86 -1.67
N PHE A 69 1.98 -3.86 -2.38
CA PHE A 69 1.58 -3.55 -3.76
C PHE A 69 2.60 -4.01 -4.80
N LYS A 70 3.70 -4.64 -4.37
CA LYS A 70 4.65 -5.31 -5.28
C LYS A 70 4.06 -6.55 -5.96
N SER A 71 2.91 -7.06 -5.48
CA SER A 71 2.20 -8.16 -6.12
C SER A 71 1.57 -7.69 -7.44
N ASN A 72 1.63 -8.53 -8.47
CA ASN A 72 0.92 -8.31 -9.73
C ASN A 72 -0.55 -7.93 -9.44
N PRO A 73 -1.07 -6.81 -9.97
CA PRO A 73 -2.46 -6.39 -9.76
C PRO A 73 -3.49 -7.51 -10.03
N ALA A 74 -3.20 -8.41 -10.97
CA ALA A 74 -4.02 -9.58 -11.26
C ALA A 74 -4.20 -10.53 -10.06
N VAL A 75 -3.23 -10.61 -9.15
CA VAL A 75 -3.34 -11.42 -7.92
C VAL A 75 -4.43 -10.85 -7.02
N ARG A 76 -4.49 -9.53 -6.84
CA ARG A 76 -5.53 -8.88 -6.03
C ARG A 76 -6.91 -9.02 -6.67
N VAL A 77 -6.98 -8.94 -8.00
CA VAL A 77 -8.22 -9.20 -8.75
C VAL A 77 -8.67 -10.65 -8.55
N ALA A 78 -7.76 -11.61 -8.69
CA ALA A 78 -8.04 -13.03 -8.50
C ALA A 78 -8.46 -13.34 -7.05
N ASP A 79 -7.85 -12.71 -6.04
CA ASP A 79 -8.25 -12.83 -4.64
C ASP A 79 -9.65 -12.26 -4.40
N GLY A 80 -9.96 -11.11 -5.01
CA GLY A 80 -11.31 -10.55 -5.00
C GLY A 80 -12.34 -11.51 -5.61
N MET A 81 -12.05 -12.08 -6.78
CA MET A 81 -12.89 -13.09 -7.44
C MET A 81 -13.08 -14.33 -6.57
N ARG A 82 -11.99 -14.85 -5.99
CA ARG A 82 -11.99 -15.99 -5.08
C ARG A 82 -12.87 -15.72 -3.86
N GLN A 83 -12.80 -14.53 -3.27
CA GLN A 83 -13.62 -14.14 -2.13
C GLN A 83 -15.10 -14.05 -2.49
N MET A 84 -15.43 -13.49 -3.66
CA MET A 84 -16.81 -13.43 -4.16
C MET A 84 -17.41 -14.82 -4.38
N LEU A 85 -16.67 -15.73 -5.03
CA LEU A 85 -17.11 -17.10 -5.26
C LEU A 85 -17.31 -17.86 -3.94
N ARG A 86 -16.38 -17.73 -2.99
CA ARG A 86 -16.49 -18.37 -1.66
C ARG A 86 -17.70 -17.89 -0.87
N ARG A 87 -17.99 -16.58 -0.88
CA ARG A 87 -19.19 -16.02 -0.23
C ARG A 87 -20.45 -16.61 -0.85
N ARG A 88 -20.51 -16.67 -2.19
CA ARG A 88 -21.66 -17.21 -2.90
C ARG A 88 -21.88 -18.71 -2.66
N SER A 89 -20.81 -19.51 -2.52
CA SER A 89 -20.90 -20.93 -2.16
C SER A 89 -21.47 -21.17 -0.75
N GLY A 90 -21.17 -20.29 0.21
CA GLY A 90 -21.75 -20.35 1.56
C GLY A 90 -23.26 -20.05 1.57
N ASP A 91 -23.69 -19.08 0.77
CA ASP A 91 -25.10 -18.74 0.63
C ASP A 91 -25.90 -19.84 -0.09
N PHE A 92 -25.31 -20.53 -1.08
CA PHE A 92 -25.95 -21.67 -1.74
C PHE A 92 -26.21 -22.85 -0.78
N SER A 93 -25.28 -23.12 0.15
CA SER A 93 -25.46 -24.16 1.17
C SER A 93 -26.59 -23.84 2.16
N ASN A 94 -26.87 -22.55 2.41
CA ASN A 94 -28.00 -22.14 3.26
C ASN A 94 -29.35 -22.12 2.53
N THR A 95 -29.36 -21.95 1.19
CA THR A 95 -30.60 -21.98 0.41
C THR A 95 -31.13 -23.37 0.10
N LEU A 96 -30.29 -24.41 0.16
CA LEU A 96 -30.73 -25.80 -0.08
C LEU A 96 -31.46 -26.39 1.14
N ASN A 97 -31.32 -25.78 2.32
CA ASN A 97 -31.87 -26.28 3.60
C ASN A 97 -32.94 -25.36 4.21
N SER A 98 -33.52 -24.40 3.48
CA SER A 98 -34.59 -23.56 4.02
C SER A 98 -35.60 -23.12 2.96
N PRO A 99 -36.92 -23.22 3.23
CA PRO A 99 -37.97 -22.87 2.29
C PRO A 99 -37.99 -21.36 2.04
N SER A 100 -38.33 -20.98 0.81
CA SER A 100 -38.31 -19.62 0.27
C SER A 100 -38.94 -18.57 1.19
N SER A 101 -38.18 -17.51 1.51
CA SER A 101 -38.75 -16.24 1.95
C SER A 101 -38.01 -15.08 1.27
N SER A 102 -38.69 -14.39 0.37
CA SER A 102 -38.20 -13.26 -0.41
C SER A 102 -37.84 -12.09 0.52
N LYS A 103 -36.54 -11.83 0.73
CA LYS A 103 -36.08 -10.64 1.47
C LYS A 103 -35.72 -9.53 0.48
N LYS A 104 -36.50 -8.45 0.55
CA LYS A 104 -36.39 -7.21 -0.25
C LYS A 104 -35.05 -6.53 0.05
N PHE A 105 -34.27 -6.22 -0.99
CA PHE A 105 -33.07 -5.38 -0.88
C PHE A 105 -33.46 -3.92 -0.63
N THR A 106 -33.07 -3.37 0.51
CA THR A 106 -33.12 -1.92 0.77
C THR A 106 -31.85 -1.25 0.23
N ARG A 107 -32.01 -0.19 -0.57
CA ARG A 107 -30.92 0.64 -1.10
C ARG A 107 -30.38 1.54 0.03
N SER A 108 -29.09 1.43 0.37
CA SER A 108 -28.42 2.45 1.19
C SER A 108 -28.23 3.74 0.41
N ALA A 109 -28.63 4.86 1.01
CA ALA A 109 -28.58 6.20 0.44
C ALA A 109 -27.15 6.75 0.38
N THR A 110 -26.80 7.36 -0.75
CA THR A 110 -25.65 8.25 -0.95
C THR A 110 -25.69 9.39 0.06
N THR A 111 -24.62 9.58 0.84
CA THR A 111 -24.39 10.83 1.57
C THR A 111 -23.43 11.70 0.76
N LYS A 112 -23.89 12.91 0.43
CA LYS A 112 -23.21 13.92 -0.38
C LYS A 112 -21.94 14.43 0.29
N LEU A 113 -20.95 14.71 -0.56
CA LEU A 113 -19.84 15.64 -0.32
C LEU A 113 -20.38 17.03 0.03
N TYR A 114 -19.90 17.60 1.13
CA TYR A 114 -19.49 19.00 1.26
C TYR A 114 -18.24 19.04 2.12
#